data_AF-A0A838ILW0-F1
#
_entry.id   AF-A0A838ILW0-F1
#
_cell.length_a   1.000
_cell.length_b   1.000
_cell.length_c   1.000
_cell.angle_alpha   90.00
_cell.angle_beta   90.00
_cell.angle_gamma   90.00
#
_symmetry.space_group_name_H-M   'P 1'
#
loop_
_entity.id
_entity.type
_entity.pdbx_description
1 polymer ?
#
loop_
_entity_poly.entity_id
_entity_poly.type
_entity_poly.pdbx_seq_one_letter_code
_entity_poly.pdbx_strand_id
1 'polypeptide(L)' 'MAKKDFKDPIYAQRLLIALDLAESGIQLRLSQLKRRYPDVSKEEIQERLKAWLLTRPGAEGGDTQGRIVDLSRFELS' A
#
# COMPACT_ATOMS: atom_id res chain seq x y z
N MET A 1 21.70 0.55 -21.36
CA MET A 1 20.68 1.36 -20.63
C MET A 1 21.38 2.58 -20.05
N ALA A 2 20.88 3.79 -20.31
CA ALA A 2 21.43 5.01 -19.70
C ALA A 2 21.30 4.93 -18.17
N LYS A 3 22.33 5.32 -17.42
CA LYS A 3 22.26 5.38 -15.95
C LYS A 3 21.24 6.45 -15.56
N LYS A 4 20.21 6.08 -14.79
CA LYS A 4 19.30 7.06 -14.18
C LYS A 4 20.07 7.85 -13.13
N ASP A 5 20.09 9.16 -13.28
CA ASP A 5 20.51 10.05 -12.19
C ASP A 5 19.33 10.20 -11.22
N PHE A 6 19.37 9.48 -10.10
CA PHE A 6 18.33 9.54 -9.08
C PHE A 6 18.23 10.90 -8.38
N LYS A 7 19.16 11.84 -8.64
CA LYS A 7 19.10 13.21 -8.14
C LYS A 7 18.21 14.12 -8.98
N ASP A 8 17.72 13.66 -10.13
CA ASP A 8 16.78 14.43 -10.94
C ASP A 8 15.49 14.69 -10.13
N PRO A 9 15.08 15.96 -9.94
CA PRO A 9 13.89 16.31 -9.16
C PRO A 9 12.60 15.63 -9.66
N ILE A 10 12.56 15.17 -10.91
CA ILE A 10 11.42 14.43 -11.45
C ILE A 10 11.12 13.14 -10.66
N TYR A 11 12.12 12.48 -10.09
CA TYR A 11 11.91 11.25 -9.31
C TYR A 11 11.27 11.55 -7.96
N ALA A 12 11.70 12.61 -7.29
CA ALA A 12 11.08 13.07 -6.04
C ALA A 12 9.61 13.46 -6.29
N GLN A 13 9.34 14.22 -7.35
CA GLN A 13 7.98 14.62 -7.70
C GLN A 13 7.08 13.41 -8.01
N ARG A 14 7.58 12.43 -8.77
CA ARG A 14 6.84 11.19 -9.07
C ARG A 14 6.54 10.37 -7.82
N LEU A 15 7.50 10.28 -6.89
CA LEU A 15 7.29 9.57 -5.63
C LEU A 15 6.19 10.26 -4.81
N LEU A 16 6.23 11.58 -4.67
CA LEU A 16 5.21 12.34 -3.95
C LEU A 16 3.82 12.12 -4.54
N ILE A 17 3.69 12.17 -5.87
CA ILE A 17 2.43 11.88 -6.57
C ILE A 17 1.96 10.45 -6.28
N ALA A 18 2.87 9.46 -6.30
CA ALA A 18 2.51 8.08 -6.02
C ALA A 18 2.03 7.89 -4.57
N LEU A 19 2.65 8.57 -3.61
CA LEU A 19 2.24 8.53 -2.20
C LEU A 19 0.87 9.20 -1.98
N ASP A 20 0.62 10.34 -2.62
CA ASP A 20 -0.66 11.04 -2.58
C ASP A 20 -1.80 10.20 -3.17
N LEU A 21 -1.54 9.54 -4.30
CA LEU A 21 -2.48 8.60 -4.92
C LEU A 21 -2.75 7.39 -4.01
N ALA A 22 -1.73 6.85 -3.35
CA ALA A 22 -1.87 5.74 -2.42
C ALA A 22 -2.74 6.14 -1.20
N GLU A 23 -2.47 7.30 -0.61
CA GLU A 23 -3.27 7.84 0.49
C GLU A 23 -4.74 8.04 0.08
N SER A 24 -4.96 8.68 -1.06
CA SER A 24 -6.30 8.89 -1.61
C SER A 24 -7.05 7.57 -1.83
N GLY A 25 -6.38 6.56 -2.38
CA GLY A 25 -6.94 5.22 -2.58
C GLY A 25 -7.34 4.54 -1.27
N ILE A 26 -6.53 4.69 -0.21
CA ILE A 26 -6.84 4.17 1.12
C ILE A 26 -8.09 4.84 1.70
N GLN A 27 -8.23 6.17 1.57
CA GLN A 27 -9.41 6.89 2.06
C GLN A 27 -10.69 6.49 1.32
N LEU A 28 -10.60 6.28 0.00
CA LEU A 28 -11.70 5.74 -0.79
C LEU A 28 -12.11 4.34 -0.31
N ARG A 29 -11.12 3.47 -0.03
CA ARG A 29 -11.40 2.11 0.46
C ARG A 29 -12.05 2.14 1.85
N LEU A 30 -11.58 2.98 2.75
CA LEU A 30 -12.18 3.20 4.07
C LEU A 30 -13.64 3.64 3.96
N SER A 31 -13.93 4.60 3.08
CA SER A 31 -15.29 5.09 2.84
C SER A 31 -16.21 3.98 2.32
N GLN A 32 -15.71 3.14 1.41
CA GLN A 32 -16.44 1.97 0.92
C GLN A 32 -16.71 0.93 2.01
N LEU A 33 -15.73 0.66 2.88
CA LEU A 33 -15.89 -0.28 4.00
C LEU A 33 -16.94 0.21 5.00
N LYS A 34 -16.89 1.48 5.40
CA LYS A 34 -17.90 2.09 6.29
C LYS A 34 -19.30 2.01 5.71
N ARG A 35 -19.45 2.26 4.40
CA ARG A 35 -20.75 2.15 3.72
C ARG A 35 -21.26 0.71 3.64
N ARG A 36 -20.35 -0.27 3.47
CA ARG A 36 -20.71 -1.69 3.35
C ARG A 36 -21.02 -2.33 4.70
N TYR A 37 -20.40 -1.84 5.77
CA TYR A 37 -20.52 -2.36 7.12
C TYR A 37 -20.83 -1.19 8.08
N PRO A 38 -22.06 -0.66 8.08
CA PRO A 38 -22.40 0.51 8.90
C PRO A 38 -22.34 0.22 10.41
N ASP A 39 -22.57 -1.04 10.82
CA ASP A 39 -22.72 -1.42 12.23
C ASP A 39 -21.42 -1.92 12.89
N VAL A 40 -20.33 -2.04 12.13
CA VAL A 40 -19.05 -2.52 12.69
C VAL A 40 -18.27 -1.37 13.30
N SER A 41 -17.48 -1.68 14.34
CA SER A 41 -16.68 -0.69 15.02
C SER A 41 -15.58 -0.11 14.13
N LYS A 42 -15.00 1.02 14.54
CA LYS A 42 -13.89 1.64 13.80
C LYS A 42 -12.67 0.72 13.71
N GLU A 43 -12.40 -0.01 14.78
CA GLU A 43 -11.30 -0.98 14.89
C GLU A 43 -11.50 -2.11 13.89
N GLU A 44 -12.73 -2.62 13.80
CA GLU A 44 -13.11 -3.70 12.90
C GLU A 44 -13.06 -3.28 11.41
N ILE A 45 -13.31 -1.99 11.12
CA ILE A 45 -13.04 -1.38 9.80
C ILE A 45 -11.54 -1.35 9.50
N GLN A 46 -10.70 -0.98 10.47
CA GLN A 46 -9.24 -0.93 10.27
C GLN A 46 -8.67 -2.32 9.99
N GLU A 47 -9.13 -3.35 10.71
CA GLU A 47 -8.71 -4.73 10.45
C GLU A 47 -9.12 -5.22 9.05
N ARG A 48 -10.34 -4.88 8.61
CA ARG A 48 -10.77 -5.13 7.22
C ARG A 48 -9.91 -4.42 6.19
N LEU A 49 -9.52 -3.18 6.48
CA LEU A 49 -8.63 -2.42 5.58
C LEU A 49 -7.26 -3.10 5.49
N LYS A 50 -6.66 -3.47 6.63
CA LYS A 50 -5.36 -4.17 6.67
C LYS A 50 -5.41 -5.49 5.89
N ALA A 51 -6.43 -6.31 6.15
CA ALA A 51 -6.63 -7.57 5.45
C ALA A 51 -6.75 -7.35 3.94
N TRP A 52 -7.49 -6.32 3.52
CA TRP A 52 -7.61 -5.96 2.12
C TRP A 52 -6.28 -5.48 1.53
N LEU A 53 -5.50 -4.64 2.21
CA LEU A 53 -4.20 -4.16 1.69
C LEU A 53 -3.23 -5.32 1.41
N LEU A 54 -3.25 -6.36 2.25
CA LEU A 54 -2.40 -7.54 2.12
C LEU A 54 -2.82 -8.48 0.98
N THR A 55 -4.12 -8.60 0.72
CA THR A 55 -4.68 -9.65 -0.16
C THR A 55 -5.59 -9.08 -1.25
N ARG A 56 -5.43 -7.80 -1.60
CA ARG A 56 -6.35 -7.12 -2.50
C ARG A 56 -6.42 -7.86 -3.85
N PRO A 57 -7.62 -7.99 -4.43
CA PRO A 57 -7.80 -8.70 -5.70
C PRO A 57 -6.88 -8.15 -6.79
N GLY A 58 -6.17 -9.04 -7.48
CA GLY A 58 -5.22 -8.71 -8.54
C GLY A 58 -3.82 -8.28 -8.08
N ALA A 59 -3.57 -8.24 -6.77
CA ALA A 59 -2.24 -8.02 -6.19
C ALA A 59 -2.00 -8.95 -5.00
N GLU A 60 -2.43 -10.21 -5.11
CA GLU A 60 -2.26 -11.25 -4.09
C GLU A 60 -0.77 -11.54 -3.82
N GLY A 61 0.10 -11.29 -4.81
CA GLY A 61 1.56 -11.35 -4.68
C GLY A 61 2.23 -10.01 -4.37
N GLY A 62 1.46 -8.96 -4.09
CA GLY A 62 1.93 -7.58 -3.95
C GLY A 62 2.06 -6.82 -5.26
N ASP A 63 2.69 -5.64 -5.19
CA ASP A 63 2.80 -4.67 -6.29
C ASP A 63 3.87 -5.00 -7.34
N THR A 64 4.66 -6.04 -7.11
CA THR A 64 5.79 -6.43 -7.96
C THR A 64 5.97 -7.94 -7.91
N GLN A 65 6.55 -8.53 -8.96
CA GLN A 65 7.08 -9.90 -8.88
C GLN A 65 8.29 -9.93 -7.92
N GLY A 66 8.01 -9.90 -6.62
CA GLY A 66 9.00 -9.99 -5.56
C GLY A 66 9.26 -11.43 -5.15
N ARG A 67 10.46 -11.71 -4.64
CA ARG A 67 10.71 -12.91 -3.84
C ARG A 67 10.40 -12.57 -2.39
N ILE A 68 9.73 -13.48 -1.69
CA ILE A 68 9.57 -13.36 -0.23
C ILE A 68 10.97 -13.30 0.36
N VAL A 69 11.23 -12.22 1.10
CA VAL A 69 12.48 -12.01 1.80
C VAL A 69 12.30 -12.49 3.23
N ASP A 70 13.15 -13.40 3.67
CA ASP A 70 13.28 -13.72 5.09
C ASP A 70 13.80 -12.47 5.83
N LEU A 71 12.94 -11.86 6.64
CA LEU A 71 13.26 -10.65 7.40
C LEU A 71 14.18 -10.94 8.60
N SER A 72 14.29 -12.20 9.04
CA SER A 72 15.20 -12.60 10.12
C SER A 72 16.66 -12.30 9.77
N ARG A 73 16.99 -12.24 8.47
CA ARG A 73 18.30 -11.85 7.96
C ARG A 73 18.72 -10.41 8.30
N PHE A 74 17.78 -9.57 8.75
CA PHE A 74 18.02 -8.17 9.07
C PHE A 74 17.96 -7.87 10.58
N GLU A 75 17.86 -8.89 11.45
CA GLU A 75 17.77 -8.73 12.92
C GLU A 75 16.66 -7.76 13.39
N LEU A 76 15.63 -7.56 12.57
CA LEU A 76 14.45 -6.78 12.96
C LEU A 76 13.45 -7.74 13.62
N SER A 77 13.45 -7.75 14.95
CA SER A 77 12.44 -8.43 15.79
C SER A 77 11.35 -7.47 16.26
#